data_AF-A0AAX6BE86-F1
#
_entry.id   AF-A0AAX6BE86-F1
#
_cell.length_a   1.000
_cell.length_b   1.000
_cell.length_c   1.000
_cell.angle_alpha   90.00
_cell.angle_beta   90.00
_cell.angle_gamma   90.00
#
_symmetry.space_group_name_H-M   'P 1'
#
loop_
_entity.id
_entity.type
_entity.pdbx_description
1 polymer ?
#
loop_
_entity_poly.entity_id
_entity_poly.type
_entity_poly.pdbx_seq_one_letter_code
_entity_poly.pdbx_strand_id
1 'polypeptide(L)'
;MLPGGVTLALTAMVGGSLFDKIGFKPLLLTSLILLTFILSLFTTISRETTTMTAAILYAAFTIGVGLSIGPVMTLALNQVPKPLHAHGSAISNTINQVSGAIGPALYTSIMTMASQHFIQQSNETNKTLLQIKSMTSGVHTVYYVAIAFAIISFLLALTLKKKDQQLETQ
;
A
#
# COMPACT_ATOMS: atom_id res chain seq x y z
N MET A 1 7.19 14.18 10.49
CA MET A 1 6.29 13.93 9.34
C MET A 1 6.70 14.68 8.05
N LEU A 2 7.90 15.29 7.99
CA LEU A 2 8.43 15.95 6.79
C LEU A 2 8.66 15.03 5.56
N PRO A 3 9.10 13.76 5.71
CA PRO A 3 9.42 12.93 4.55
C PRO A 3 8.21 12.60 3.67
N GLY A 4 7.06 12.29 4.29
CA GLY A 4 5.86 11.86 3.55
C GLY A 4 5.31 12.94 2.61
N GLY A 5 5.34 14.22 3.03
CA GLY A 5 4.82 15.34 2.22
C GLY A 5 5.67 15.62 0.97
N VAL A 6 7.01 15.65 1.12
CA VAL A 6 7.95 15.80 -0.01
C VAL A 6 7.78 14.64 -1.00
N THR A 7 7.58 13.46 -0.44
CA THR A 7 7.46 12.25 -1.22
C THR A 7 6.17 12.23 -2.06
N LEU A 8 5.04 12.59 -1.47
CA LEU A 8 3.78 12.74 -2.20
C LEU A 8 3.87 13.81 -3.31
N ALA A 9 4.61 14.89 -3.08
CA ALA A 9 4.86 15.92 -4.11
C ALA A 9 5.71 15.38 -5.28
N LEU A 10 6.76 14.60 -5.00
CA LEU A 10 7.55 13.92 -6.04
C LEU A 10 6.68 12.94 -6.85
N THR A 11 5.84 12.19 -6.16
CA THR A 11 4.91 11.24 -6.79
C THR A 11 3.91 11.92 -7.71
N ALA A 12 3.41 13.10 -7.33
CA ALA A 12 2.52 13.87 -8.19
C ALA A 12 3.21 14.34 -9.48
N MET A 13 4.49 14.74 -9.41
CA MET A 13 5.27 15.14 -10.58
C MET A 13 5.61 13.95 -11.50
N VAL A 14 6.04 12.82 -10.93
CA VAL A 14 6.43 11.64 -11.72
C VAL A 14 5.20 10.91 -12.24
N GLY A 15 4.16 10.74 -11.41
CA GLY A 15 2.97 9.96 -11.74
C GLY A 15 2.16 10.52 -12.91
N GLY A 16 2.01 11.84 -13.01
CA GLY A 16 1.30 12.46 -14.14
C GLY A 16 2.02 12.24 -15.47
N SER A 17 3.32 12.53 -15.52
CA SER A 17 4.12 12.39 -16.75
C SER A 17 4.32 10.93 -17.19
N LEU A 18 4.34 9.98 -16.24
CA LEU A 18 4.45 8.55 -16.54
C LEU A 18 3.10 8.00 -17.03
N PHE A 19 1.98 8.37 -16.41
CA PHE A 19 0.65 7.94 -16.85
C PHE A 19 0.38 8.29 -18.31
N ASP A 20 0.71 9.51 -18.72
CA ASP A 20 0.49 9.99 -20.08
C ASP A 20 1.36 9.26 -21.14
N LYS A 21 2.51 8.68 -20.75
CA LYS A 21 3.46 8.03 -21.67
C LYS A 21 3.30 6.52 -21.79
N ILE A 22 3.06 5.81 -20.68
CA ILE A 22 3.03 4.34 -20.65
C ILE A 22 1.61 3.77 -20.53
N GLY A 23 0.63 4.59 -20.18
CA GLY A 23 -0.75 4.16 -19.98
C GLY A 23 -0.96 3.36 -18.69
N PHE A 24 -2.22 3.02 -18.42
CA PHE A 24 -2.64 2.50 -17.10
C PHE A 24 -1.99 1.17 -16.70
N LYS A 25 -2.08 0.14 -17.56
CA LYS A 25 -1.73 -1.24 -17.19
C LYS A 25 -0.26 -1.43 -16.78
N PRO A 26 0.75 -0.96 -17.55
CA PRO A 26 2.14 -1.08 -17.13
C PRO A 26 2.46 -0.23 -15.89
N LEU A 27 1.79 0.92 -15.71
CA LEU A 27 1.98 1.75 -14.52
C LEU A 27 1.47 1.05 -13.26
N LEU A 28 0.27 0.46 -13.29
CA LEU A 28 -0.29 -0.32 -12.18
C LEU A 28 0.58 -1.54 -11.82
N LEU A 29 1.07 -2.26 -12.83
CA LEU A 29 1.93 -3.43 -12.56
C LEU A 29 3.27 -3.01 -11.94
N THR A 30 3.87 -1.93 -12.45
CA THR A 30 5.14 -1.40 -11.91
C THR A 30 4.97 -0.95 -10.46
N SER A 31 3.87 -0.28 -10.13
CA SER A 31 3.62 0.17 -8.77
C SER A 31 3.36 -0.99 -7.81
N LEU A 32 2.62 -2.03 -8.24
CA LEU A 32 2.39 -3.24 -7.43
C LEU A 32 3.68 -4.05 -7.21
N ILE A 33 4.55 -4.16 -8.22
CA ILE A 33 5.87 -4.78 -8.06
C ILE A 33 6.71 -3.98 -7.05
N LEU A 34 6.75 -2.66 -7.20
CA LEU A 34 7.48 -1.77 -6.29
C LEU A 34 6.96 -1.89 -4.85
N LEU A 35 5.64 -1.89 -4.65
CA LEU A 35 5.02 -2.05 -3.34
C LEU A 35 5.33 -3.41 -2.71
N THR A 36 5.28 -4.48 -3.49
CA THR A 36 5.61 -5.83 -3.03
C THR A 36 7.08 -5.91 -2.60
N PHE A 37 7.98 -5.33 -3.41
CA PHE A 37 9.40 -5.26 -3.09
C PHE A 37 9.66 -4.48 -1.79
N ILE A 38 9.04 -3.31 -1.62
CA ILE A 38 9.19 -2.50 -0.41
C ILE A 38 8.61 -3.21 0.81
N LEU A 39 7.46 -3.87 0.70
CA LEU A 39 6.89 -4.69 1.78
C LEU A 39 7.83 -5.85 2.17
N SER A 40 8.50 -6.46 1.20
CA SER A 40 9.54 -7.46 1.47
C SER A 40 10.78 -6.88 2.13
N LEU A 41 11.08 -5.59 1.95
CA LEU A 41 12.16 -4.94 2.71
C LEU A 41 11.70 -4.61 4.14
N PHE A 42 10.43 -4.27 4.34
CA PHE A 42 9.87 -4.07 5.68
C PHE A 42 9.93 -5.32 6.56
N THR A 43 9.84 -6.54 5.99
CA THR A 43 10.03 -7.77 6.76
C THR A 43 11.47 -7.95 7.27
N THR A 44 12.45 -7.28 6.66
CA THR A 44 13.86 -7.34 7.09
C THR A 44 14.22 -6.27 8.13
N ILE A 45 13.33 -5.30 8.38
CA ILE A 45 13.54 -4.30 9.43
C ILE A 45 13.52 -4.98 10.79
N SER A 46 14.65 -4.92 11.49
CA SER A 46 14.83 -5.38 12.86
C SER A 46 15.28 -4.23 13.76
N ARG A 47 15.48 -4.53 15.04
CA ARG A 47 15.87 -3.59 16.11
C ARG A 47 17.12 -2.75 15.84
N GLU A 48 18.01 -3.23 14.98
CA GLU A 48 19.25 -2.53 14.61
C GLU A 48 19.08 -1.53 13.47
N THR A 49 17.88 -1.45 12.89
CA THR A 49 17.61 -0.56 11.77
C THR A 49 17.60 0.90 12.23
N THR A 50 18.42 1.74 11.61
CA THR A 50 18.45 3.18 11.92
C THR A 50 17.13 3.85 11.54
N THR A 51 16.74 4.87 12.30
CA THR A 51 15.54 5.69 12.02
C THR A 51 15.57 6.28 10.61
N MET A 52 16.77 6.56 10.07
CA MET A 52 16.94 7.07 8.72
C MET A 52 16.56 6.03 7.65
N THR A 53 16.99 4.77 7.82
CA THR A 53 16.60 3.68 6.90
C THR A 53 15.09 3.46 6.90
N ALA A 54 14.46 3.44 8.08
CA ALA A 54 13.01 3.33 8.19
C ALA A 54 12.26 4.50 7.52
N ALA A 55 12.78 5.73 7.65
CA ALA A 55 12.21 6.90 7.01
C ALA A 55 12.31 6.85 5.48
N ILE A 56 13.43 6.36 4.94
CA ILE A 56 13.63 6.19 3.50
C ILE A 56 12.71 5.10 2.94
N LEU A 57 12.58 3.95 3.63
CA LEU A 57 11.64 2.91 3.20
C LEU A 57 10.19 3.39 3.25
N TYR A 58 9.81 4.12 4.30
CA TYR A 58 8.48 4.70 4.39
C TYR A 58 8.21 5.72 3.28
N ALA A 59 9.20 6.55 2.94
CA ALA A 59 9.10 7.43 1.78
C ALA A 59 8.92 6.60 0.50
N ALA A 60 9.79 5.63 0.21
CA ALA A 60 9.63 4.78 -0.96
C ALA A 60 8.24 4.11 -1.03
N PHE A 61 7.70 3.68 0.10
CA PHE A 61 6.36 3.11 0.20
C PHE A 61 5.26 4.12 -0.21
N THR A 62 5.30 5.34 0.32
CA THR A 62 4.31 6.37 -0.05
C THR A 62 4.45 6.81 -1.51
N ILE A 63 5.65 6.72 -2.12
CA ILE A 63 5.82 6.85 -3.57
C ILE A 63 5.03 5.76 -4.30
N GLY A 64 5.31 4.48 -4.00
CA GLY A 64 4.64 3.36 -4.67
C GLY A 64 3.11 3.42 -4.57
N VAL A 65 2.58 3.82 -3.40
CA VAL A 65 1.14 4.01 -3.19
C VAL A 65 0.61 5.17 -4.03
N GLY A 66 1.28 6.32 -4.02
CA GLY A 66 0.84 7.49 -4.77
C GLY A 66 0.85 7.29 -6.28
N LEU A 67 1.80 6.51 -6.83
CA LEU A 67 1.80 6.12 -8.25
C LEU A 67 0.61 5.24 -8.61
N SER A 68 0.00 4.54 -7.64
CA SER A 68 -1.13 3.63 -7.87
C SER A 68 -2.48 4.34 -7.78
N ILE A 69 -2.68 5.20 -6.78
CA ILE A 69 -4.00 5.78 -6.45
C ILE A 69 -4.55 6.63 -7.60
N GLY A 70 -3.72 7.52 -8.18
CA GLY A 70 -4.16 8.43 -9.25
C GLY A 70 -4.71 7.69 -10.47
N PRO A 71 -3.93 6.81 -11.12
CA PRO A 71 -4.37 6.02 -12.27
C PRO A 71 -5.59 5.15 -12.00
N VAL A 72 -5.68 4.55 -10.81
CA VAL A 72 -6.83 3.72 -10.41
C VAL A 72 -8.11 4.56 -10.32
N MET A 73 -8.02 5.74 -9.73
CA MET A 73 -9.16 6.64 -9.60
C MET A 73 -9.61 7.21 -10.95
N THR A 74 -8.67 7.58 -11.82
CA THR A 74 -8.97 8.01 -13.20
C THR A 74 -9.64 6.89 -13.99
N LEU A 75 -9.19 5.64 -13.86
CA LEU A 75 -9.86 4.51 -14.48
C LEU A 75 -11.24 4.22 -13.92
N ALA A 76 -11.43 4.32 -12.60
CA ALA A 76 -12.72 4.09 -11.98
C ALA A 76 -13.79 5.03 -12.55
N LEU A 77 -13.44 6.30 -12.75
CA LEU A 77 -14.34 7.30 -13.33
C LEU A 77 -14.50 7.15 -14.84
N ASN A 78 -13.43 6.83 -15.58
CA ASN A 78 -13.50 6.61 -17.02
C ASN A 78 -14.36 5.40 -17.43
N GLN A 79 -14.71 4.52 -16.49
CA GLN A 79 -15.64 3.41 -16.73
C GLN A 79 -17.12 3.78 -16.49
N VAL A 80 -17.39 5.00 -16.06
CA VAL A 80 -18.74 5.52 -15.76
C VAL A 80 -19.13 6.55 -16.82
N PRO A 81 -20.36 6.53 -17.37
CA PRO A 81 -20.82 7.56 -18.32
C PRO A 81 -20.75 8.97 -17.71
N LYS A 82 -20.42 10.00 -18.51
CA LYS A 82 -20.28 11.41 -18.06
C LYS A 82 -21.41 11.90 -17.11
N PRO A 83 -22.71 11.62 -17.35
CA PRO A 83 -23.79 12.04 -16.45
C PRO A 83 -23.72 11.43 -15.04
N LEU A 84 -23.02 10.30 -14.89
CA LEU A 84 -22.91 9.51 -13.67
C LEU A 84 -21.56 9.69 -12.97
N HIS A 85 -20.65 10.53 -13.48
CA HIS A 85 -19.34 10.78 -12.85
C HIS A 85 -19.46 11.22 -11.38
N ALA A 86 -20.44 12.07 -11.05
CA ALA A 86 -20.68 12.49 -9.66
C ALA A 86 -21.02 11.30 -8.74
N HIS A 87 -21.83 10.36 -9.22
CA HIS A 87 -22.16 9.13 -8.50
C HIS A 87 -20.95 8.19 -8.41
N GLY A 88 -20.20 8.02 -9.50
CA GLY A 88 -18.97 7.20 -9.53
C GLY A 88 -17.88 7.71 -8.59
N SER A 89 -17.72 9.04 -8.51
CA SER A 89 -16.78 9.68 -7.59
C SER A 89 -17.22 9.53 -6.14
N ALA A 90 -18.52 9.66 -5.85
CA ALA A 90 -19.05 9.44 -4.51
C ALA A 90 -18.82 7.99 -4.05
N ILE A 91 -19.09 7.00 -4.89
CA ILE A 91 -18.84 5.58 -4.60
C ILE A 91 -17.34 5.34 -4.36
N SER A 92 -16.47 5.86 -5.24
CA SER A 92 -15.02 5.69 -5.10
C SER A 92 -14.51 6.30 -3.80
N ASN A 93 -15.03 7.47 -3.43
CA ASN A 93 -14.67 8.11 -2.16
C ASN A 93 -15.15 7.29 -0.95
N THR A 94 -16.36 6.73 -0.99
CA THR A 94 -16.86 5.83 0.06
C THR A 94 -15.99 4.58 0.18
N ILE A 95 -15.62 3.95 -0.95
CA ILE A 95 -14.72 2.78 -0.95
C ILE A 95 -13.37 3.14 -0.33
N ASN A 96 -12.80 4.31 -0.68
CA ASN A 96 -11.53 4.78 -0.12
C ASN A 96 -11.63 5.05 1.39
N GLN A 97 -12.71 5.69 1.85
CA GLN A 97 -12.94 5.94 3.28
C GLN A 97 -13.09 4.64 4.07
N VAL A 98 -13.91 3.71 3.56
CA VAL A 98 -14.10 2.40 4.18
C VAL A 98 -12.79 1.62 4.21
N SER A 99 -12.04 1.60 3.10
CA SER A 99 -10.72 0.95 3.03
C SER A 99 -9.71 1.60 3.97
N GLY A 100 -9.73 2.94 4.08
CA GLY A 100 -8.87 3.72 4.98
C GLY A 100 -9.19 3.52 6.46
N ALA A 101 -10.42 3.15 6.81
CA ALA A 101 -10.79 2.79 8.18
C ALA A 101 -10.48 1.32 8.49
N ILE A 102 -10.81 0.40 7.57
CA ILE A 102 -10.64 -1.05 7.77
C ILE A 102 -9.15 -1.44 7.80
N GLY A 103 -8.31 -0.85 6.93
CA GLY A 103 -6.90 -1.21 6.81
C GLY A 103 -6.11 -1.10 8.12
N PRO A 104 -6.08 0.07 8.79
CA PRO A 104 -5.42 0.24 10.08
C PRO A 104 -6.01 -0.63 11.20
N ALA A 105 -7.33 -0.87 11.17
CA ALA A 105 -7.99 -1.74 12.14
C ALA A 105 -7.54 -3.20 11.99
N LEU A 106 -7.53 -3.74 10.77
CA LEU A 106 -7.02 -5.08 10.48
C LEU A 106 -5.53 -5.19 10.83
N TYR A 107 -4.72 -4.19 10.46
CA TYR A 107 -3.30 -4.12 10.82
C TYR A 107 -3.11 -4.27 12.33
N THR A 108 -3.82 -3.45 13.11
CA THR A 108 -3.67 -3.41 14.58
C THR A 108 -4.18 -4.70 15.23
N SER A 109 -5.29 -5.26 14.75
CA SER A 109 -5.83 -6.53 15.23
C SER A 109 -4.86 -7.69 15.00
N ILE A 110 -4.35 -7.85 13.78
CA ILE A 110 -3.40 -8.94 13.44
C ILE A 110 -2.11 -8.78 14.25
N MET A 111 -1.57 -7.55 14.33
CA MET A 111 -0.37 -7.26 15.12
C MET A 111 -0.57 -7.67 16.58
N THR A 112 -1.72 -7.31 17.16
CA THR A 112 -2.05 -7.58 18.57
C THR A 112 -2.20 -9.08 18.81
N MET A 113 -2.96 -9.78 17.95
CA MET A 113 -3.15 -11.22 18.04
C MET A 113 -1.81 -11.97 17.93
N ALA A 114 -0.97 -11.60 16.96
CA ALA A 114 0.34 -12.22 16.77
C ALA A 114 1.30 -11.93 17.94
N SER A 115 1.29 -10.71 18.47
CA SER A 115 2.09 -10.35 19.65
C SER A 115 1.64 -11.12 20.89
N GLN A 116 0.33 -11.28 21.11
CA GLN A 116 -0.23 -12.03 22.23
C GLN A 116 0.10 -13.53 22.12
N HIS A 117 0.00 -14.11 20.93
CA HIS A 117 0.39 -15.49 20.68
C HIS A 117 1.86 -15.73 21.02
N PHE A 118 2.76 -14.81 20.64
CA PHE A 118 4.19 -14.90 20.98
C PHE A 118 4.42 -14.86 22.50
N ILE A 119 3.68 -14.00 23.22
CA ILE A 119 3.79 -13.89 24.69
C ILE A 119 3.38 -15.19 25.38
N GLN A 120 2.29 -15.82 24.94
CA GLN A 120 1.78 -17.06 25.53
C GLN A 120 2.71 -18.25 25.32
N GLN A 121 3.47 -18.26 24.22
CA GLN A 121 4.38 -19.36 23.88
C GLN A 121 5.81 -19.15 24.42
N SER A 122 6.16 -17.93 24.83
CA SER A 122 7.50 -17.62 25.31
C SER A 122 7.72 -17.99 26.78
N ASN A 123 8.88 -18.57 27.08
CA ASN A 123 9.35 -18.81 28.46
C ASN A 123 10.21 -17.65 28.99
N GLU A 124 10.20 -16.50 28.32
CA GLU A 124 11.05 -15.36 28.64
C GLU A 124 10.59 -14.68 29.93
N THR A 125 11.41 -14.74 30.98
CA THR A 125 11.08 -14.15 32.30
C THR A 125 11.23 -12.62 32.32
N ASN A 126 12.04 -12.06 31.41
CA ASN A 126 12.26 -10.62 31.32
C ASN A 126 11.12 -9.94 30.55
N LYS A 127 10.21 -9.28 31.28
CA LYS A 127 9.04 -8.58 30.73
C LYS A 127 9.40 -7.55 29.65
N THR A 128 10.49 -6.81 29.81
CA THR A 128 10.93 -5.79 28.84
C THR A 128 11.42 -6.43 27.54
N LEU A 129 12.20 -7.51 27.64
CA LEU A 129 12.70 -8.23 26.46
C LEU A 129 11.55 -8.93 25.73
N LEU A 130 10.64 -9.53 26.49
CA LEU A 130 9.46 -10.22 26.00
C LEU A 130 8.54 -9.27 25.22
N GLN A 131 8.22 -8.10 25.78
CA GLN A 131 7.36 -7.12 25.12
C GLN A 131 7.95 -6.65 23.79
N ILE A 132 9.27 -6.50 23.71
CA ILE A 132 9.88 -5.99 22.48
C ILE A 132 9.98 -7.10 21.43
N LYS A 133 10.33 -8.34 21.82
CA LYS A 133 10.31 -9.49 20.90
C LYS A 133 8.90 -9.78 20.37
N SER A 134 7.88 -9.70 21.23
CA SER A 134 6.49 -9.95 20.82
C SER A 134 5.98 -8.89 19.84
N MET A 135 6.29 -7.61 20.07
CA MET A 135 5.93 -6.54 19.14
C MET A 135 6.63 -6.69 17.79
N THR A 136 7.94 -6.99 17.79
CA THR A 136 8.68 -7.24 16.54
C THR A 136 8.09 -8.42 15.77
N SER A 137 7.83 -9.54 16.44
CA SER A 137 7.16 -10.70 15.82
C SER A 137 5.78 -10.33 15.27
N GLY A 138 4.99 -9.55 16.02
CA GLY A 138 3.67 -9.10 15.59
C GLY A 138 3.73 -8.27 14.31
N VAL A 139 4.66 -7.32 14.23
CA VAL A 139 4.87 -6.48 13.05
C VAL A 139 5.30 -7.33 11.84
N HIS A 140 6.22 -8.29 12.00
CA HIS A 140 6.61 -9.18 10.91
C HIS A 140 5.44 -10.01 10.38
N THR A 141 4.60 -10.57 11.27
CA THR A 141 3.40 -11.31 10.86
C THR A 141 2.47 -10.45 10.01
N VAL A 142 2.28 -9.18 10.38
CA VAL A 142 1.46 -8.26 9.58
C VAL A 142 2.07 -8.00 8.22
N TYR A 143 3.40 -7.83 8.12
CA TYR A 143 4.04 -7.64 6.82
C TYR A 143 3.92 -8.88 5.92
N TYR A 144 4.00 -10.10 6.46
CA TYR A 144 3.74 -11.31 5.67
C TYR A 144 2.31 -11.37 5.13
N VAL A 145 1.32 -11.01 5.97
CA VAL A 145 -0.07 -10.90 5.53
C VAL A 145 -0.21 -9.82 4.45
N ALA A 146 0.42 -8.66 4.62
CA ALA A 146 0.41 -7.59 3.63
C ALA A 146 1.03 -8.01 2.29
N ILE A 147 2.11 -8.80 2.30
CA ILE A 147 2.70 -9.39 1.09
C ILE A 147 1.71 -10.33 0.41
N ALA A 148 1.00 -11.18 1.17
CA ALA A 148 -0.02 -12.05 0.60
C ALA A 148 -1.15 -11.25 -0.08
N PHE A 149 -1.63 -10.18 0.55
CA PHE A 149 -2.59 -9.25 -0.08
C PHE A 149 -2.01 -8.61 -1.33
N ALA A 150 -0.76 -8.15 -1.31
CA ALA A 150 -0.10 -7.55 -2.47
C ALA A 150 0.03 -8.52 -3.65
N ILE A 151 0.36 -9.79 -3.39
CA ILE A 151 0.41 -10.84 -4.42
C ILE A 151 -0.98 -11.11 -5.00
N ILE A 152 -2.02 -11.19 -4.16
CA ILE A 152 -3.41 -11.35 -4.63
C ILE A 152 -3.81 -10.15 -5.50
N SER A 153 -3.53 -8.92 -5.06
CA SER A 153 -3.78 -7.71 -5.84
C SER A 153 -3.02 -7.70 -7.16
N PHE A 154 -1.78 -8.18 -7.17
CA PHE A 154 -0.98 -8.33 -8.39
C PHE A 154 -1.60 -9.35 -9.36
N LEU A 155 -2.03 -10.51 -8.88
CA LEU A 155 -2.71 -11.52 -9.69
C LEU A 155 -4.03 -10.99 -10.27
N LEU A 156 -4.82 -10.27 -9.47
CA LEU A 156 -6.04 -9.60 -9.94
C LEU A 156 -5.73 -8.47 -10.96
N ALA A 157 -4.61 -7.77 -10.79
CA ALA A 157 -4.18 -6.75 -11.74
C ALA A 157 -3.79 -7.35 -13.10
N LEU A 158 -3.32 -8.60 -13.15
CA LEU A 158 -3.05 -9.28 -14.42
C LEU A 158 -4.34 -9.62 -15.18
N THR A 159 -5.41 -9.99 -14.48
CA THR A 159 -6.71 -10.35 -15.08
C THR A 159 -7.49 -9.14 -15.59
N LEU A 160 -7.13 -7.92 -15.18
CA LEU A 160 -7.65 -6.69 -15.77
C LEU A 160 -7.32 -6.65 -17.28
N LYS A 161 -8.34 -6.86 -18.10
CA LYS A 161 -8.24 -6.81 -19.56
C LYS A 161 -7.91 -5.37 -19.98
N LYS A 162 -6.97 -5.23 -20.90
CA LYS A 162 -6.62 -3.95 -21.52
C LYS A 162 -7.84 -3.49 -22.31
N LYS A 163 -8.70 -2.65 -21.72
CA LYS A 163 -9.72 -1.94 -22.48
C LYS A 163 -9.00 -0.73 -23.04
N ASP A 164 -8.75 -0.73 -24.35
CA ASP A 164 -8.08 0.38 -25.03
C ASP A 164 -8.76 1.68 -24.62
N GLN A 165 -8.00 2.53 -23.93
CA GLN A 165 -8.37 3.92 -23.71
C GLN A 165 -8.36 4.57 -25.09
N GLN A 166 -9.50 4.53 -25.79
CA GLN A 166 -9.71 5.42 -26.90
C GLN A 166 -9.70 6.84 -26.33
N LEU A 167 -8.63 7.52 -26.70
CA LEU A 167 -8.46 8.96 -26.71
C LEU A 167 -9.76 9.63 -27.18
N GLU A 168 -10.48 10.28 -26.27
CA GLU A 168 -11.28 11.46 -26.58
C GLU A 168 -10.57 12.61 -25.87
N THR A 169 -9.52 13.22 -26.46
CA THR A 169 -9.67 14.36 -27.38
C THR A 169 -11.10 14.57 -27.86
N GLN A 170 -11.90 15.25 -27.05
CA GLN A 170 -12.77 16.36 -27.46
C GLN A 170 -12.92 17.33 -26.29
#